data_AF-A0A7D5K3X3-F1
#
_entry.id   AF-A0A7D5K3X3-F1
#
_cell.length_a   1.000
_cell.length_b   1.000
_cell.length_c   1.000
_cell.angle_alpha   90.00
_cell.angle_beta   90.00
_cell.angle_gamma   90.00
#
_symmetry.space_group_name_H-M   'P 1'
#
loop_
_entity.id
_entity.type
_entity.pdbx_description
1 polymer ?
#
loop_
_entity_poly.entity_id
_entity_poly.type
_entity_poly.pdbx_seq_one_letter_code
_entity_poly.pdbx_strand_id
1 'polypeptide(L)'
;MDNLGIAYNAEESSPKAIVTSSKCYGWAGAAGMLIAYAECLLEADINPSMHMFGSCIDIDPVAADMAFIQMSLLGIAAEVVTGNTLTMQFRRVRYTPVYYLNGFEKRLADLRRFRAMRDFMRGIQEAA
;
A
#
# COMPACT_ATOMS: atom_id res chain seq x y z
N MET A 1 1.67 -25.14 26.09
CA MET A 1 2.51 -23.95 26.25
C MET A 1 3.21 -23.64 24.92
N ASP A 2 2.70 -22.82 24.03
CA ASP A 2 1.38 -22.77 23.40
C ASP A 2 1.66 -22.47 21.93
N ASN A 3 0.77 -22.88 21.04
CA ASN A 3 0.77 -22.55 19.61
C ASN A 3 0.48 -21.03 19.39
N LEU A 4 1.20 -20.16 20.11
CA LEU A 4 0.85 -18.76 20.34
C LEU A 4 1.58 -17.78 19.39
N GLY A 5 2.37 -18.27 18.43
CA GLY A 5 3.25 -17.41 17.61
C GLY A 5 2.99 -17.40 16.11
N ILE A 6 2.33 -18.41 15.54
CA ILE A 6 2.19 -18.54 14.08
C ILE A 6 0.94 -17.80 13.56
N ALA A 7 0.01 -17.51 14.46
CA ALA A 7 -1.13 -16.62 14.23
C ALA A 7 -0.93 -15.30 14.99
N TYR A 8 0.22 -14.63 14.79
CA TYR A 8 0.30 -13.17 14.99
C TYR A 8 -0.72 -12.55 14.00
N ASN A 9 -1.96 -12.44 14.47
CA ASN A 9 -3.18 -11.94 13.83
C ASN A 9 -3.00 -11.51 12.37
N ALA A 10 -3.22 -12.41 11.41
CA ALA A 10 -3.16 -12.06 9.99
C ALA A 10 -4.15 -10.93 9.61
N GLU A 11 -5.27 -10.79 10.33
CA GLU A 11 -6.22 -9.68 10.18
C GLU A 11 -5.68 -8.35 10.74
N GLU A 12 -5.11 -8.37 11.94
CA GLU A 12 -4.58 -7.17 12.61
C GLU A 12 -3.25 -6.72 11.98
N SER A 13 -2.44 -7.67 11.52
CA SER A 13 -1.19 -7.46 10.80
C SER A 13 -1.40 -7.24 9.29
N SER A 14 -2.61 -7.29 8.75
CA SER A 14 -2.80 -6.91 7.34
C SER A 14 -2.89 -5.38 7.21
N PRO A 15 -2.34 -4.75 6.16
CA PRO A 15 -2.70 -3.38 5.87
C PRO A 15 -4.21 -3.32 5.62
N LYS A 16 -4.92 -2.65 6.52
CA LYS A 16 -6.37 -2.45 6.45
C LYS A 16 -6.74 -1.57 5.26
N ALA A 17 -5.82 -0.72 4.82
CA ALA A 17 -5.98 0.12 3.65
C ALA A 17 -4.81 -0.03 2.68
N ILE A 18 -5.13 -0.41 1.45
CA ILE A 18 -4.23 -0.30 0.31
C ILE A 18 -4.77 0.84 -0.55
N VAL A 19 -4.09 1.97 -0.54
CA VAL A 19 -4.48 3.14 -1.31
C VAL A 19 -3.57 3.24 -2.52
N THR A 20 -4.14 2.98 -3.70
CA THR A 20 -3.42 3.10 -4.96
C THR A 20 -3.92 4.33 -5.70
N SER A 21 -3.00 5.19 -6.15
CA SER A 21 -3.34 6.28 -7.07
C SER A 21 -3.54 5.79 -8.51
N SER A 22 -3.61 4.46 -8.72
CA SER A 22 -3.62 3.82 -10.04
C SER A 22 -4.95 3.98 -10.80
N LYS A 23 -6.03 4.41 -10.14
CA LYS A 23 -7.28 4.78 -10.80
C LYS A 23 -7.44 6.30 -10.81
N CYS A 24 -7.14 6.88 -11.98
CA CYS A 24 -7.59 8.15 -12.52
C CYS A 24 -7.89 9.27 -11.51
N TYR A 25 -6.98 10.22 -11.33
CA TYR A 25 -6.94 11.51 -12.04
C TYR A 25 -5.83 12.37 -11.44
N GLY A 26 -4.73 12.48 -12.19
CA GLY A 26 -3.76 13.56 -12.04
C GLY A 26 -2.71 13.36 -10.95
N TRP A 27 -1.43 13.46 -11.35
CA TRP A 27 -0.30 13.91 -10.54
C TRP A 27 -0.33 13.54 -9.05
N ALA A 28 0.57 12.61 -8.65
CA ALA A 28 0.87 12.39 -7.25
C ALA A 28 1.20 13.71 -6.54
N GLY A 29 1.77 14.70 -7.26
CA GLY A 29 2.02 16.04 -6.75
C GLY A 29 2.89 15.98 -5.50
N ALA A 30 2.28 16.11 -4.32
CA ALA A 30 2.90 15.94 -3.00
C ALA A 30 2.21 14.87 -2.13
N ALA A 31 1.60 13.84 -2.75
CA ALA A 31 0.87 12.75 -2.11
C ALA A 31 -0.38 13.17 -1.32
N GLY A 32 -1.04 14.29 -1.65
CA GLY A 32 -2.14 14.86 -0.87
C GLY A 32 -3.30 13.88 -0.58
N MET A 33 -3.69 13.04 -1.54
CA MET A 33 -4.73 12.03 -1.32
C MET A 33 -4.32 10.93 -0.32
N LEU A 34 -3.04 10.53 -0.36
CA LEU A 34 -2.50 9.57 0.61
C LEU A 34 -2.45 10.19 2.01
N ILE A 35 -2.10 11.47 2.11
CA ILE A 35 -2.09 12.21 3.38
C ILE A 35 -3.51 12.29 3.95
N ALA A 36 -4.49 12.74 3.16
CA ALA A 36 -5.88 12.84 3.61
C ALA A 36 -6.43 11.48 4.07
N TYR A 37 -6.07 10.39 3.38
CA TYR A 37 -6.49 9.06 3.80
C TYR A 37 -5.82 8.62 5.11
N ALA A 38 -4.54 8.96 5.30
CA ALA A 38 -3.86 8.72 6.57
C ALA A 38 -4.50 9.50 7.72
N GLU A 39 -4.94 10.74 7.48
CA GLU A 39 -5.71 11.54 8.44
C GLU A 39 -7.04 10.85 8.79
N CYS A 40 -7.80 10.37 7.81
CA CYS A 40 -9.04 9.62 8.07
C CYS A 40 -8.79 8.34 8.90
N LEU A 41 -7.66 7.65 8.70
CA LEU A 41 -7.31 6.49 9.52
C LEU A 41 -6.99 6.90 10.97
N LEU A 42 -6.28 8.01 11.16
CA LEU A 42 -6.01 8.56 12.50
C LEU A 42 -7.30 8.98 13.21
N GLU A 43 -8.24 9.61 12.50
CA GLU A 43 -9.57 9.96 13.02
C GLU A 43 -10.37 8.72 13.45
N ALA A 44 -10.13 7.58 12.78
CA ALA A 44 -10.73 6.29 13.11
C ALA A 44 -9.94 5.48 14.15
N ASP A 45 -8.93 6.08 14.81
CA ASP A 45 -8.03 5.43 15.79
C ASP A 45 -7.24 4.24 15.20
N ILE A 46 -6.93 4.29 13.91
CA ILE A 46 -6.15 3.28 13.20
C ILE A 46 -4.78 3.86 12.84
N ASN A 47 -3.71 3.23 13.33
CA ASN A 47 -2.34 3.65 13.03
C ASN A 47 -1.99 3.48 11.52
N PRO A 48 -1.77 4.57 10.76
CA PRO A 48 -1.47 4.49 9.33
C PRO A 48 -0.13 3.82 9.05
N SER A 49 0.89 4.02 9.89
CA SER A 49 2.22 3.41 9.70
C SER A 49 2.16 1.89 9.68
N MET A 50 1.25 1.32 10.47
CA MET A 50 1.04 -0.13 10.51
C MET A 50 -0.02 -0.59 9.52
N HIS A 51 -1.08 0.17 9.27
CA HIS A 51 -2.25 -0.35 8.55
C HIS A 51 -2.46 0.24 7.15
N MET A 52 -1.63 1.17 6.71
CA MET A 52 -1.73 1.80 5.40
C MET A 52 -0.55 1.45 4.50
N PHE A 53 -0.84 1.11 3.25
CA PHE A 53 0.14 1.08 2.17
C PHE A 53 -0.28 2.02 1.04
N GLY A 54 0.61 2.94 0.68
CA GLY A 54 0.43 3.84 -0.46
C GLY A 54 1.14 3.33 -1.72
N SER A 55 0.51 3.42 -2.88
CA SER A 55 1.20 3.27 -4.17
C SER A 55 0.88 4.48 -5.03
N CYS A 56 1.93 5.19 -5.45
CA CYS A 56 1.81 6.37 -6.31
C CYS A 56 2.73 6.29 -7.52
N ILE A 57 2.23 6.78 -8.65
CA ILE A 57 2.96 6.86 -9.92
C ILE A 57 2.85 8.28 -10.46
N ASP A 58 3.98 8.90 -10.79
CA ASP A 58 4.02 10.22 -11.43
C ASP A 58 4.99 10.26 -12.61
N ILE A 59 4.65 11.02 -13.65
CA ILE A 59 5.51 11.23 -14.82
C ILE A 59 6.61 12.24 -14.50
N ASP A 60 6.35 13.20 -13.62
CA ASP A 60 7.34 14.19 -13.19
C ASP A 60 8.21 13.60 -12.06
N PRO A 61 9.54 13.50 -12.24
CA PRO A 61 10.43 13.05 -11.19
C PRO A 61 10.38 13.95 -9.94
N VAL A 62 10.13 15.26 -10.06
CA VAL A 62 10.11 16.16 -8.91
C VAL A 62 8.88 15.88 -8.03
N ALA A 63 7.70 15.75 -8.64
CA ALA A 63 6.49 15.33 -7.93
C ALA A 63 6.65 13.95 -7.25
N ALA A 64 7.27 12.98 -7.94
CA ALA A 64 7.57 11.69 -7.34
C ALA A 64 8.52 11.82 -6.13
N ASP A 65 9.56 12.66 -6.22
CA ASP A 65 10.48 12.92 -5.10
C ASP A 65 9.76 13.57 -3.90
N MET A 66 8.87 14.53 -4.15
CA MET A 66 8.06 15.16 -3.11
C MET A 66 7.15 14.14 -2.42
N ALA A 67 6.43 13.31 -3.17
CA ALA A 67 5.60 12.24 -2.61
C ALA A 67 6.43 11.27 -1.74
N PHE A 68 7.63 10.90 -2.20
CA PHE A 68 8.53 10.03 -1.44
C PHE A 68 8.95 10.64 -0.10
N ILE A 69 9.30 11.93 -0.09
CA ILE A 69 9.68 12.64 1.13
C ILE A 69 8.50 12.72 2.09
N GLN A 70 7.31 13.11 1.61
CA GLN A 70 6.11 13.25 2.44
C GLN A 70 5.72 11.94 3.11
N MET A 71 5.69 10.84 2.36
CA MET A 71 5.36 9.52 2.90
C MET A 71 6.43 9.02 3.88
N SER A 72 7.70 9.32 3.62
CA SER A 72 8.79 8.97 4.54
C SER A 72 8.69 9.74 5.86
N LEU A 73 8.38 11.03 5.82
CA LEU A 73 8.25 11.89 6.99
C LEU A 73 7.02 11.55 7.84
N LEU A 74 5.89 11.23 7.19
CA LEU A 74 4.67 10.81 7.88
C LEU A 74 4.73 9.36 8.40
N GLY A 75 5.84 8.66 8.16
CA GLY A 75 5.99 7.28 8.58
C GLY A 75 5.00 6.33 7.90
N ILE A 76 4.66 6.58 6.63
CA ILE A 76 3.73 5.76 5.86
C ILE A 76 4.53 4.85 4.92
N ALA A 77 4.19 3.56 4.89
CA ALA A 77 4.75 2.63 3.92
C ALA A 77 4.20 2.95 2.52
N ALA A 78 5.08 3.26 1.58
CA ALA A 78 4.67 3.57 0.22
C ALA A 78 5.66 3.10 -0.84
N GLU A 79 5.11 2.82 -2.02
CA GLU A 79 5.82 2.66 -3.28
C GLU A 79 5.60 3.91 -4.14
N VAL A 80 6.71 4.50 -4.58
CA VAL A 80 6.72 5.69 -5.43
C VAL A 80 7.41 5.35 -6.75
N VAL A 81 6.63 5.37 -7.82
CA VAL A 81 7.11 5.09 -9.17
C VAL A 81 7.19 6.39 -9.97
N THR A 82 8.33 6.63 -10.62
CA THR A 82 8.45 7.65 -11.66
C THR A 82 8.26 6.96 -13.01
N GLY A 83 7.19 7.31 -13.73
CA GLY A 83 6.84 6.67 -14.99
C GLY A 83 5.53 7.18 -15.60
N ASN A 84 5.28 6.79 -16.84
CA ASN A 84 4.06 7.14 -17.53
C ASN A 84 3.01 6.03 -17.33
N THR A 85 1.99 6.33 -16.54
CA THR A 85 0.89 5.40 -16.21
C THR A 85 0.04 4.98 -17.42
N LEU A 86 -0.07 5.80 -18.47
CA LEU A 86 -0.84 5.47 -19.68
C LEU A 86 -0.11 4.45 -20.56
N THR A 87 1.21 4.55 -20.64
CA THR A 87 2.06 3.66 -21.45
C THR A 87 2.66 2.51 -20.64
N MET A 88 2.48 2.52 -19.31
CA MET A 88 3.10 1.61 -18.35
C MET A 88 4.65 1.57 -18.46
N GLN A 89 5.26 2.67 -18.91
CA GLN A 89 6.70 2.83 -18.95
C GLN A 89 7.21 3.39 -17.63
N PHE A 90 7.87 2.55 -16.84
CA PHE A 90 8.41 2.93 -15.54
C PHE A 90 9.91 3.18 -15.63
N ARG A 91 10.35 4.32 -15.11
CA ARG A 91 11.76 4.74 -15.11
C ARG A 91 12.45 4.46 -13.78
N ARG A 92 11.74 4.60 -12.68
CA ARG A 92 12.30 4.43 -11.32
C ARG A 92 11.22 3.97 -10.36
N VAL A 93 11.56 3.07 -9.44
CA VAL A 93 10.71 2.65 -8.32
C VAL A 93 11.46 2.90 -7.02
N ARG A 94 10.78 3.42 -6.00
CA ARG A 94 11.33 3.67 -4.67
C ARG A 94 10.34 3.25 -3.60
N TYR A 95 10.85 2.72 -2.50
CA TYR A 95 10.06 2.36 -1.33
C TYR A 95 10.50 3.18 -0.12
N THR A 96 9.53 3.67 0.66
CA THR A 96 9.82 4.46 1.86
C THR A 96 10.45 3.58 2.96
N PRO A 97 11.22 4.14 3.92
CA PRO A 97 11.83 3.35 4.98
C PRO A 97 10.82 2.48 5.76
N VAL A 98 9.62 3.00 6.02
CA VAL A 98 8.57 2.27 6.75
C VAL A 98 8.09 1.02 6.03
N TYR A 99 8.17 0.98 4.69
CA TYR A 99 7.89 -0.23 3.92
C TYR A 99 8.76 -1.41 4.39
N TYR A 100 10.04 -1.15 4.63
CA TYR A 100 10.99 -2.16 5.10
C TYR A 100 10.85 -2.44 6.59
N LEU A 101 10.74 -1.38 7.42
CA LEU A 101 10.66 -1.51 8.88
C LEU A 101 9.46 -2.35 9.34
N ASN A 102 8.32 -2.21 8.65
CA ASN A 102 7.08 -2.91 8.99
C ASN A 102 6.82 -4.14 8.09
N GLY A 103 7.82 -4.58 7.32
CA GLY A 103 7.75 -5.80 6.53
C GLY A 103 6.62 -5.84 5.49
N PHE A 104 6.29 -4.70 4.89
CA PHE A 104 5.13 -4.58 3.99
C PHE A 104 5.24 -5.48 2.75
N GLU A 105 6.45 -5.81 2.30
CA GLU A 105 6.65 -6.76 1.20
C GLU A 105 5.96 -8.11 1.45
N LYS A 106 6.23 -8.72 2.61
CA LYS A 106 5.63 -9.99 3.02
C LYS A 106 4.11 -9.83 3.19
N ARG A 107 3.68 -8.77 3.87
CA ARG A 107 2.27 -8.49 4.16
C ARG A 107 1.44 -8.36 2.88
N LEU A 108 1.95 -7.65 1.87
CA LEU A 108 1.30 -7.51 0.57
C LEU A 108 1.32 -8.83 -0.23
N ALA A 109 2.40 -9.61 -0.16
CA ALA A 109 2.48 -10.92 -0.80
C ALA A 109 1.44 -11.89 -0.21
N ASP A 110 1.32 -11.93 1.11
CA ASP A 110 0.35 -12.78 1.81
C ASP A 110 -1.09 -12.35 1.48
N LEU A 111 -1.37 -11.05 1.47
CA LEU A 111 -2.68 -10.52 1.02
C LEU A 111 -3.04 -10.93 -0.40
N ARG A 112 -2.08 -10.88 -1.34
CA ARG A 112 -2.31 -11.34 -2.72
C ARG A 112 -2.67 -12.83 -2.77
N ARG A 113 -1.96 -13.66 -2.00
CA ARG A 113 -2.24 -15.11 -1.89
C ARG A 113 -3.64 -15.36 -1.31
N PHE A 114 -3.99 -14.67 -0.23
CA PHE A 114 -5.30 -14.81 0.40
C PHE A 114 -6.44 -14.37 -0.54
N ARG A 115 -6.27 -13.27 -1.28
CA ARG A 115 -7.26 -12.84 -2.29
C ARG A 115 -7.42 -13.87 -3.40
N ALA A 116 -6.32 -14.36 -3.97
CA ALA A 116 -6.36 -15.38 -5.02
C ALA A 116 -7.05 -16.68 -4.55
N MET A 117 -6.75 -17.14 -3.34
CA MET A 117 -7.42 -18.31 -2.74
C MET A 117 -8.91 -18.07 -2.56
N ARG A 118 -9.31 -16.89 -2.05
CA ARG A 118 -10.71 -16.51 -1.87
C ARG A 118 -11.47 -16.48 -3.19
N ASP A 119 -10.88 -15.86 -4.22
CA ASP A 119 -11.50 -15.77 -5.54
C ASP A 119 -11.65 -17.16 -6.18
N PHE A 120 -10.67 -18.05 -5.99
CA PHE A 120 -10.75 -19.45 -6.42
C PHE A 120 -11.88 -20.21 -5.72
N MET A 121 -11.99 -20.09 -4.39
CA MET A 121 -13.05 -20.74 -3.61
C MET A 121 -14.44 -20.25 -4.04
N ARG A 122 -14.60 -18.94 -4.28
CA ARG A 122 -15.87 -18.40 -4.78
C ARG A 122 -16.21 -18.95 -6.17
N GLY A 123 -15.23 -19.08 -7.05
CA GLY A 123 -15.41 -19.67 -8.38
C GLY A 123 -15.85 -21.15 -8.35
N ILE A 124 -15.36 -21.94 -7.39
CA ILE A 124 -15.85 -23.32 -7.18
C ILE A 124 -17.32 -23.32 -6.76
N GLN A 125 -17.70 -22.41 -5.87
CA GLN A 125 -19.06 -22.35 -5.33
C GLN A 125 -20.08 -21.83 -6.36
N GLU A 126 -19.66 -20.98 -7.30
CA GLU A 126 -20.49 -20.52 -8.43
C GLU A 126 -20.63 -21.57 -9.54
N ALA A 127 -19.70 -22.51 -9.63
CA ALA A 127 -19.68 -23.58 -10.63
C ALA A 127 -20.39 -24.88 -10.19
N ALA A 128 -20.78 -24.97 -8.91
CA ALA A 128 -21.47 -26.11 -8.30
C ALA A 128 -22.97 -25.84 -8.15
#